data_AF-A0A560UR94-F1
#
_entry.id   AF-A0A560UR94-F1
#
_cell.length_a   1.000
_cell.length_b   1.000
_cell.length_c   1.000
_cell.angle_alpha   90.00
_cell.angle_beta   90.00
_cell.angle_gamma   90.00
#
_symmetry.space_group_name_H-M   'P 1'
#
loop_
_entity.id
_entity.type
_entity.pdbx_description
1 polymer ?
#
loop_
_entity_poly.entity_id
_entity_poly.type
_entity_poly.pdbx_seq_one_letter_code
_entity_poly.pdbx_strand_id
1 'polypeptide(L)' 'MLSKVAVVKPEDVVVPGDAIKDPYLLEFLDLKEQYSDSDLEATLIRRLVDFLLELGEGFPS' A
#
# COMPACT_ATOMS: atom_id res chain seq x y z
N MET A 1 13.77 -33.66 -1.96
CA MET A 1 13.11 -33.08 -3.13
C MET A 1 13.61 -31.66 -3.29
N LEU A 2 14.19 -31.31 -4.44
CA LEU A 2 14.75 -29.98 -4.67
C LEU A 2 13.61 -29.03 -5.04
N SER A 3 13.31 -28.10 -4.13
CA SER A 3 12.35 -27.02 -4.33
C SER A 3 12.80 -26.17 -5.51
N LYS A 4 11.94 -26.04 -6.52
CA LYS A 4 12.15 -25.14 -7.65
C LYS A 4 12.22 -23.72 -7.10
N VAL A 5 13.42 -23.13 -7.06
CA VAL A 5 13.58 -21.70 -6.81
C VAL A 5 12.78 -21.01 -7.91
N ALA A 6 11.74 -20.27 -7.54
CA ALA A 6 11.00 -19.46 -8.49
C ALA A 6 12.00 -18.43 -9.05
N VAL A 7 12.28 -18.53 -10.35
CA VAL A 7 13.10 -17.53 -11.04
C VAL A 7 12.23 -16.29 -11.13
N VAL A 8 12.58 -15.27 -10.34
CA VAL A 8 11.96 -13.94 -10.40
C VAL A 8 12.18 -13.43 -11.82
N LYS A 9 11.08 -13.22 -12.55
CA LYS A 9 11.13 -12.70 -13.91
C LYS A 9 11.11 -11.17 -13.86
N PRO A 10 11.58 -10.48 -14.91
CA PRO A 10 11.52 -9.03 -14.98
C PRO A 10 10.12 -8.47 -14.76
N GLU A 11 9.08 -9.18 -15.21
CA GLU A 11 7.67 -8.84 -14.98
C GLU A 11 7.19 -8.98 -13.52
N ASP A 12 7.94 -9.69 -12.67
CA ASP A 12 7.64 -9.82 -11.24
C ASP A 12 8.22 -8.66 -10.41
N VAL A 13 9.01 -7.77 -11.03
CA VAL A 13 9.63 -6.62 -10.37
C VAL A 13 8.64 -5.46 -10.32
N VAL A 14 8.06 -5.23 -9.15
CA VAL A 14 7.24 -4.04 -8.92
C VAL A 14 8.17 -2.83 -8.70
N VAL A 15 8.10 -1.86 -9.60
CA VAL A 15 8.81 -0.59 -9.46
C VAL A 15 8.00 0.31 -8.50
N PRO A 16 8.62 1.01 -7.53
CA PRO A 16 7.89 1.82 -6.54
C PRO A 16 6.90 2.82 -7.15
N GLY A 17 7.26 3.43 -8.28
CA GLY A 17 6.38 4.36 -8.99
C GLY A 17 5.13 3.71 -9.60
N ASP A 18 5.20 2.42 -9.93
CA ASP A 18 4.06 1.66 -10.47
C ASP A 18 3.15 1.17 -9.34
N ALA A 19 3.72 0.82 -8.19
CA ALA A 19 2.96 0.46 -6.99
C ALA A 19 2.10 1.62 -6.47
N ILE A 20 2.64 2.84 -6.50
CA ILE A 20 1.91 4.04 -6.03
C ILE A 20 0.74 4.39 -6.97
N LYS A 21 0.86 4.04 -8.26
CA LYS A 21 -0.19 4.27 -9.27
C LYS A 21 -1.24 3.16 -9.33
N ASP A 22 -1.14 2.16 -8.45
CA ASP A 22 -2.13 1.10 -8.37
C ASP A 22 -3.50 1.72 -8.03
N PRO A 23 -4.54 1.54 -8.88
CA PRO A 23 -5.87 2.07 -8.62
C PRO A 23 -6.45 1.64 -7.27
N TYR A 24 -6.10 0.43 -6.80
CA TYR A 24 -6.51 -0.07 -5.51
C TYR A 24 -5.85 0.71 -4.36
N LEU A 25 -4.57 1.06 -4.51
CA LEU A 25 -3.87 1.89 -3.53
C LEU A 25 -4.45 3.31 -3.51
N LEU A 26 -4.75 3.88 -4.68
CA LEU A 26 -5.36 5.21 -4.78
C LEU A 26 -6.76 5.24 -4.17
N GLU A 27 -7.58 4.21 -4.41
CA GLU A 27 -8.90 4.06 -3.78
C GLU A 27 -8.79 3.92 -2.25
N PHE A 28 -7.84 3.12 -1.76
CA PHE A 28 -7.59 2.96 -0.32
C PHE A 28 -7.21 4.28 0.36
N LEU A 29 -6.43 5.11 -0.35
CA LEU A 29 -6.01 6.43 0.10
C LEU A 29 -7.02 7.53 -0.24
N ASP A 30 -8.18 7.24 -0.85
CA ASP A 30 -9.14 8.26 -1.30
C ASP A 30 -8.49 9.38 -2.14
N LEU A 31 -7.50 9.02 -2.95
CA LEU A 31 -6.77 9.93 -3.84
C LEU A 31 -7.36 9.88 -5.25
N LYS A 32 -7.46 11.06 -5.89
CA LYS A 32 -7.86 11.20 -7.30
C LYS A 32 -6.68 10.92 -8.21
N GLU A 33 -6.90 10.89 -9.52
CA GLU A 33 -5.80 10.73 -10.52
C GLU A 33 -4.74 11.85 -10.47
N GLN A 34 -5.07 13.00 -9.88
CA GLN A 34 -4.14 14.11 -9.65
C GLN A 34 -4.02 14.38 -8.16
N TYR A 35 -2.82 14.20 -7.63
CA TYR A 35 -2.44 14.45 -6.23
C TYR A 35 -0.98 14.92 -6.19
N SER A 36 -0.62 15.68 -5.16
CA SER A 36 0.77 16.00 -4.88
C SER A 36 1.42 14.92 -4.01
N ASP A 37 2.76 14.87 -4.00
CA ASP A 37 3.51 13.98 -3.09
C ASP A 37 3.13 14.24 -1.62
N SER A 38 2.85 15.51 -1.27
CA SER A 38 2.39 15.89 0.07
C SER A 38 1.01 15.33 0.39
N ASP A 39 0.09 15.29 -0.59
CA ASP A 39 -1.24 14.71 -0.41
C ASP A 39 -1.15 13.20 -0.21
N LEU A 40 -0.26 12.55 -0.96
CA LEU A 40 0.03 11.12 -0.82
C LEU A 40 0.54 10.79 0.57
N GLU A 41 1.56 11.52 1.04
CA GLU A 41 2.17 11.32 2.36
C GLU A 41 1.15 11.55 3.48
N ALA A 42 0.45 12.69 3.46
CA ALA A 42 -0.53 13.04 4.48
C ALA A 42 -1.64 11.99 4.60
N THR A 43 -2.12 11.49 3.46
CA THR A 43 -3.24 10.55 3.45
C THR A 43 -2.82 9.14 3.83
N LEU A 44 -1.62 8.71 3.42
CA LEU A 44 -1.03 7.45 3.85
C LEU A 44 -0.85 7.42 5.38
N ILE A 45 -0.27 8.48 5.95
CA ILE A 45 -0.10 8.59 7.41
C ILE A 45 -1.46 8.53 8.11
N ARG A 46 -2.44 9.30 7.65
CA ARG A 46 -3.79 9.29 8.25
C ARG A 46 -4.40 7.90 8.25
N ARG A 47 -4.34 7.20 7.11
CA ARG A 47 -4.96 5.87 6.97
C ARG A 47 -4.29 4.81 7.85
N LEU A 48 -2.97 4.88 8.01
CA LEU A 48 -2.22 4.01 8.93
C LEU A 48 -2.57 4.30 10.39
N VAL A 49 -2.71 5.58 10.77
CA VAL A 49 -3.12 5.96 12.13
C VAL A 49 -4.51 5.43 12.44
N ASP A 50 -5.48 5.66 11.54
CA ASP A 50 -6.85 5.19 11.70
C ASP A 50 -6.88 3.66 11.86
N PHE A 51 -6.14 2.93 11.01
CA PHE A 51 -6.01 1.48 11.09
C PHE A 51 -5.44 1.00 12.44
N LEU A 52 -4.39 1.65 12.95
CA LEU A 52 -3.80 1.29 14.25
C LEU A 52 -4.75 1.57 15.42
N LEU A 53 -5.56 2.62 15.34
CA LEU A 53 -6.59 2.93 16.34
C LEU A 53 -7.73 1.91 16.30
N GLU A 54 -8.23 1.59 15.10
CA GLU A 54 -9.24 0.54 14.88
C GLU A 54 -8.76 -0.83 15.38
N LEU A 55 -7.48 -1.16 15.17
CA LEU A 55 -6.88 -2.36 15.72
C LEU A 55 -6.94 -2.37 17.25
N GLY A 56 -6.61 -1.26 17.91
CA GLY A 56 -6.62 -1.14 19.37
C GLY A 56 -8.02 -1.29 19.99
N GLU A 57 -9.05 -0.76 19.34
CA GLU A 57 -10.45 -0.90 19.77
C GLU A 57 -10.99 -2.34 19.56
N GLY A 58 -10.40 -3.09 18.63
CA GLY A 58 -10.77 -4.48 18.33
C GLY A 58 -10.12 -5.54 19.21
N PHE A 59 -9.15 -5.19 20.06
CA PHE A 59 -8.57 -6.12 21.03
C PHE A 59 -9.37 -6.11 22.33
N PRO A 60 -10.06 -7.21 22.70
CA PRO A 60 -10.60 -7.33 24.04
C PRO A 60 -9.41 -7.33 25.01
N SER A 61 -9.48 -6.42 25.99
CA SER A 61 -8.50 -6.32 27.09
C SER A 61 -8.51 -7.56 27.98
#